data_AF-A0A3D0PEC2-F1
#
_entry.id   AF-A0A3D0PEC2-F1
#
_cell.length_a   1.000
_cell.length_b   1.000
_cell.length_c   1.000
_cell.angle_alpha   90.00
_cell.angle_beta   90.00
_cell.angle_gamma   90.00
#
_symmetry.space_group_name_H-M   'P 1'
#
loop_
_entity.id
_entity.type
_entity.pdbx_description
1 polymer ?
#
loop_
_entity_poly.entity_id
_entity_poly.type
_entity_poly.pdbx_seq_one_letter_code
_entity_poly.pdbx_strand_id
1 'polypeptide(L)'
;MNSNIYKKIKIIPKILTYKEKIVLSTLAALALASVAFIGMKWINRHSVFLAKNGGTYIEGAVGSPKAINPIFASANEIDNDITHLLFNGLFKNKNDEIVPDIATGLTVSEDKLTYTVKIRTDAIFHDLVPLTADDVVFTVETAQNETIRSSLYGTLHGVKIEKKDDSTVAFTLQQPFAPFPSLLTFGILPKHIWETVPIEAMRFAEANIKTPIGTGPFKIKRFKTNSLGIIKSYTL
;
A
#
# COMPACT_ATOMS: atom_id res chain seq x y z
N MET A 1 -56.30 5.33 -25.88
CA MET A 1 -55.40 6.00 -26.85
C MET A 1 -54.24 5.08 -27.17
N ASN A 2 -54.21 4.39 -28.32
CA ASN A 2 -52.97 3.81 -28.96
C ASN A 2 -53.19 2.85 -30.15
N SER A 3 -54.38 2.74 -30.76
CA SER A 3 -54.55 1.90 -31.97
C SER A 3 -54.16 2.60 -33.29
N ASN A 4 -54.25 3.93 -33.35
CA ASN A 4 -54.14 4.69 -34.61
C ASN A 4 -52.70 5.05 -35.04
N ILE A 5 -51.74 5.09 -34.11
CA ILE A 5 -50.36 5.47 -34.45
C ILE A 5 -49.64 4.34 -35.19
N TYR A 6 -49.80 3.09 -34.73
CA TYR A 6 -49.21 1.91 -35.38
C TYR A 6 -49.76 1.69 -36.80
N LYS A 7 -51.05 1.95 -37.03
CA LYS A 7 -51.65 1.88 -38.37
C LYS A 7 -51.07 2.95 -39.30
N LYS A 8 -50.84 4.18 -38.82
CA LYS A 8 -50.23 5.26 -39.60
C LYS A 8 -48.77 4.97 -39.96
N ILE A 9 -47.98 4.41 -39.04
CA ILE A 9 -46.57 4.07 -39.27
C ILE A 9 -46.40 2.99 -40.35
N LYS A 10 -47.32 2.01 -40.43
CA LYS A 10 -47.30 0.95 -41.46
C LYS A 10 -47.55 1.44 -42.88
N ILE A 11 -48.14 2.62 -43.07
CA ILE A 11 -48.50 3.15 -44.39
C ILE A 11 -47.36 3.99 -44.99
N ILE A 12 -46.48 4.54 -44.15
CA ILE A 12 -45.33 5.37 -44.54
C ILE A 12 -44.51 4.78 -45.71
N PRO A 13 -44.08 3.50 -45.69
CA PRO A 13 -43.29 2.95 -46.80
C PRO A 13 -44.09 2.75 -48.11
N LYS A 14 -45.43 2.85 -48.09
CA LYS A 14 -46.28 2.73 -49.28
C LYS A 14 -46.54 4.07 -49.97
N ILE A 15 -46.31 5.21 -49.30
CA ILE A 15 -46.55 6.56 -49.83
C ILE A 15 -45.25 7.23 -50.33
N LEU A 16 -44.09 6.79 -49.82
CA LEU A 16 -42.79 7.38 -50.16
C LEU A 16 -42.27 6.96 -51.54
N THR A 17 -41.70 7.91 -52.27
CA THR A 17 -40.95 7.69 -53.51
C THR A 17 -39.63 6.95 -53.24
N TYR A 18 -39.01 6.41 -54.29
CA TYR A 18 -37.74 5.67 -54.17
C TYR A 18 -36.62 6.53 -53.54
N LYS A 19 -36.49 7.80 -53.94
CA LYS A 19 -35.48 8.73 -53.39
C LYS A 19 -35.73 9.03 -51.91
N GLU A 20 -36.99 9.22 -51.50
CA GLU A 20 -37.33 9.48 -50.10
C GLU A 20 -37.09 8.26 -49.21
N LYS A 21 -37.30 7.04 -49.72
CA LYS A 21 -36.95 5.80 -48.99
C LYS A 21 -35.45 5.70 -48.73
N ILE A 22 -34.61 6.07 -49.70
CA ILE A 22 -33.16 6.10 -49.53
C ILE A 22 -32.79 7.11 -48.45
N VAL A 23 -33.30 8.35 -48.54
CA VAL A 23 -33.02 9.42 -47.56
C VAL A 23 -33.48 9.04 -46.16
N LEU A 24 -34.68 8.47 -46.01
CA LEU A 24 -35.17 8.03 -44.71
C LEU A 24 -34.32 6.90 -44.12
N SER A 25 -33.85 5.98 -44.96
CA SER A 25 -33.00 4.86 -44.54
C SER A 25 -31.61 5.34 -44.11
N THR A 26 -31.01 6.29 -44.82
CA THR A 26 -29.72 6.88 -44.41
C THR A 26 -29.85 7.70 -43.13
N LEU A 27 -30.91 8.49 -42.96
CA LEU A 27 -31.17 9.21 -41.71
C LEU A 27 -31.38 8.25 -40.53
N ALA A 28 -32.13 7.16 -40.73
CA ALA A 28 -32.32 6.14 -39.71
C ALA A 28 -31.00 5.45 -39.34
N ALA A 29 -30.16 5.11 -40.33
CA ALA A 29 -28.84 4.53 -40.11
C ALA A 29 -27.90 5.49 -39.35
N LEU A 30 -27.89 6.78 -39.71
CA LEU A 30 -27.10 7.81 -39.01
C LEU A 30 -27.58 8.03 -37.57
N ALA A 31 -28.89 7.99 -37.34
CA ALA A 31 -29.45 8.07 -35.99
C ALA A 31 -29.03 6.89 -35.13
N LEU A 32 -29.10 5.66 -35.65
CA LEU A 32 -28.64 4.45 -34.96
C LEU A 32 -27.13 4.49 -34.66
N ALA A 33 -26.32 4.91 -35.64
CA ALA A 33 -24.88 5.07 -35.46
C ALA A 33 -24.56 6.12 -34.38
N SER A 34 -25.30 7.22 -34.35
CA SER A 34 -25.14 8.28 -33.34
C SER A 34 -25.50 7.79 -31.93
N VAL A 35 -26.59 7.03 -31.78
CA VAL A 35 -26.97 6.42 -30.50
C VAL A 35 -25.90 5.43 -30.04
N ALA A 36 -25.38 4.58 -30.92
CA ALA A 36 -24.30 3.66 -30.60
C ALA A 36 -23.02 4.39 -30.20
N PHE A 37 -22.66 5.47 -30.92
CA PHE A 37 -21.48 6.29 -30.60
C PHE A 37 -21.61 6.99 -29.25
N ILE A 38 -22.78 7.58 -28.95
CA ILE A 38 -23.06 8.22 -27.66
C ILE A 38 -23.04 7.17 -26.54
N GLY A 39 -23.66 6.01 -26.76
CA GLY A 39 -23.65 4.89 -25.80
C GLY A 39 -22.23 4.42 -25.49
N MET A 40 -21.40 4.25 -26.52
CA MET A 40 -20.00 3.84 -26.35
C MET A 40 -19.17 4.92 -25.64
N LYS A 41 -19.35 6.19 -25.98
CA LYS A 41 -18.74 7.33 -25.25
C LYS A 41 -19.17 7.36 -23.79
N TRP A 42 -20.44 7.07 -23.51
CA TRP A 42 -20.99 7.04 -22.16
C TRP A 42 -20.41 5.88 -21.34
N ILE A 43 -20.38 4.66 -21.91
CA ILE A 43 -19.75 3.48 -21.30
C ILE A 43 -18.27 3.77 -21.03
N ASN A 44 -17.52 4.28 -22.00
CA ASN A 44 -16.08 4.53 -21.82
C ASN A 44 -15.80 5.63 -20.79
N ARG A 45 -16.73 6.57 -20.58
CA ARG A 45 -16.59 7.63 -19.57
C ARG A 45 -17.00 7.21 -18.16
N HIS A 46 -17.92 6.26 -18.03
CA HIS A 46 -18.50 5.86 -16.73
C HIS A 46 -18.15 4.43 -16.31
N SER A 47 -17.49 3.65 -17.17
CA SER A 47 -16.90 2.37 -16.79
C SER A 47 -15.58 2.61 -16.07
N VAL A 48 -15.46 2.06 -14.88
CA VAL A 48 -14.18 1.88 -14.21
C VAL A 48 -13.70 0.47 -14.47
N PHE A 49 -12.42 0.30 -14.82
CA PHE A 49 -11.81 -1.03 -14.84
C PHE A 49 -11.76 -1.54 -13.41
N LEU A 50 -12.66 -2.45 -13.04
CA LEU A 50 -12.55 -3.18 -11.79
C LEU A 50 -11.55 -4.31 -12.00
N ALA A 51 -10.52 -4.35 -11.14
CA ALA A 51 -9.66 -5.51 -11.08
C ALA A 51 -10.52 -6.74 -10.79
N LYS A 52 -10.33 -7.81 -11.57
CA LYS A 52 -11.01 -9.07 -11.29
C LYS A 52 -10.49 -9.59 -9.95
N ASN A 53 -11.36 -9.74 -8.97
CA ASN A 53 -11.00 -10.32 -7.68
C ASN A 53 -10.60 -11.79 -7.86
N GLY A 54 -9.48 -12.17 -7.25
CA GLY A 54 -8.94 -13.52 -7.30
C GLY A 54 -7.77 -13.70 -8.26
N GLY A 55 -7.05 -14.80 -8.09
CA GLY A 55 -5.78 -15.08 -8.75
C GLY A 55 -4.74 -15.54 -7.74
N THR A 56 -3.65 -16.12 -8.23
CA THR A 56 -2.50 -16.45 -7.40
C THR A 56 -1.27 -15.94 -8.13
N TYR A 57 -0.55 -15.03 -7.47
CA TYR A 57 0.78 -14.63 -7.89
C TYR A 57 1.79 -15.54 -7.19
N ILE A 58 2.67 -16.17 -7.98
CA ILE A 58 3.74 -17.03 -7.48
C ILE A 58 5.04 -16.45 -7.99
N GLU A 59 5.90 -16.07 -7.06
CA GLU A 59 7.24 -15.56 -7.35
C GLU A 59 8.29 -16.54 -6.85
N GLY A 60 9.28 -16.81 -7.70
CA GLY A 60 10.46 -17.55 -7.30
C GLY A 60 11.57 -16.58 -6.92
N ALA A 61 12.04 -16.66 -5.67
CA ALA A 61 13.16 -15.86 -5.18
C ALA A 61 14.38 -16.77 -4.90
N VAL A 62 15.59 -16.22 -5.09
CA VAL A 62 16.85 -16.95 -4.88
C VAL A 62 17.40 -16.63 -3.50
N GLY A 63 17.43 -17.64 -2.61
CA GLY A 63 17.94 -17.53 -1.24
C GLY A 63 16.88 -17.97 -0.22
N SER A 64 17.11 -17.64 1.06
CA SER A 64 16.16 -17.95 2.14
C SER A 64 15.93 -16.74 3.05
N PRO A 65 14.68 -16.49 3.46
CA PRO A 65 14.36 -15.52 4.50
C PRO A 65 15.11 -15.83 5.81
N LYS A 66 15.65 -14.81 6.47
CA LYS A 66 16.37 -14.91 7.75
C LYS A 66 15.74 -14.07 8.84
N ALA A 67 15.32 -12.84 8.51
CA ALA A 67 14.60 -11.98 9.43
C ALA A 67 13.64 -11.03 8.71
N ILE A 68 12.36 -11.37 8.69
CA ILE A 68 11.28 -10.53 8.15
C ILE A 68 10.91 -9.50 9.21
N ASN A 69 11.77 -8.50 9.34
CA ASN A 69 11.70 -7.46 10.35
C ASN A 69 12.33 -6.17 9.83
N PRO A 70 11.60 -5.03 9.84
CA PRO A 70 12.07 -3.75 9.32
C PRO A 70 13.46 -3.29 9.76
N ILE A 71 13.89 -3.60 10.98
CA ILE A 71 15.19 -3.14 11.50
C ILE A 71 16.36 -4.05 11.07
N PHE A 72 16.09 -5.18 10.42
CA PHE A 72 17.10 -6.13 9.94
C PHE A 72 17.05 -6.39 8.43
N ALA A 73 15.88 -6.17 7.81
CA ALA A 73 15.55 -6.70 6.49
C ALA A 73 16.45 -6.20 5.36
N SER A 74 16.94 -4.95 5.41
CA SER A 74 17.78 -4.41 4.33
C SER A 74 19.14 -5.09 4.17
N ALA A 75 19.54 -5.98 5.09
CA ALA A 75 20.72 -6.83 4.95
C ALA A 75 20.51 -8.05 4.04
N ASN A 76 19.28 -8.35 3.63
CA ASN A 76 18.92 -9.50 2.79
C ASN A 76 17.73 -9.15 1.89
N GLU A 77 17.93 -9.20 0.58
CA GLU A 77 16.93 -8.81 -0.43
C GLU A 77 15.57 -9.53 -0.24
N ILE A 78 15.58 -10.84 0.03
CA ILE A 78 14.34 -11.60 0.28
C ILE A 78 13.63 -11.12 1.54
N ASP A 79 14.39 -10.83 2.60
CA ASP A 79 13.79 -10.31 3.84
C ASP A 79 13.18 -8.93 3.58
N ASN A 80 13.85 -8.09 2.80
CA ASN A 80 13.37 -6.76 2.43
C ASN A 80 12.07 -6.82 1.65
N ASP A 81 12.00 -7.64 0.59
CA ASP A 81 10.81 -7.78 -0.26
C ASP A 81 9.59 -8.23 0.55
N ILE A 82 9.76 -9.28 1.38
CA ILE A 82 8.67 -9.77 2.21
C ILE A 82 8.30 -8.73 3.27
N THR A 83 9.27 -8.07 3.88
CA THR A 83 9.02 -7.04 4.90
C THR A 83 8.21 -5.87 4.33
N HIS A 84 8.48 -5.42 3.10
CA HIS A 84 7.70 -4.36 2.46
C HIS A 84 6.24 -4.73 2.16
N LEU A 85 5.91 -6.03 2.07
CA LEU A 85 4.52 -6.49 1.93
C LEU A 85 3.78 -6.51 3.27
N LEU A 86 4.51 -6.76 4.36
CA LEU A 86 3.96 -6.99 5.69
C LEU A 86 3.91 -5.73 6.57
N PHE A 87 4.77 -4.75 6.33
CA PHE A 87 4.92 -3.59 7.20
C PHE A 87 4.80 -2.30 6.40
N ASN A 88 4.10 -1.31 6.96
CA ASN A 88 4.10 0.07 6.44
C ASN A 88 5.04 0.95 7.26
N GLY A 89 5.68 1.91 6.58
CA GLY A 89 6.43 2.97 7.21
C GLY A 89 5.61 4.24 7.41
N LEU A 90 6.22 5.28 7.99
CA LEU A 90 5.59 6.61 8.06
C LEU A 90 5.35 7.15 6.65
N PHE A 91 6.34 6.96 5.78
CA PHE A 91 6.28 7.31 4.37
C PHE A 91 6.55 6.07 3.52
N LYS A 92 6.32 6.17 2.20
CA LYS A 92 6.71 5.16 1.22
C LYS A 92 7.19 5.81 -0.06
N ASN A 93 8.02 5.09 -0.80
CA ASN A 93 8.38 5.45 -2.17
C ASN A 93 7.26 4.98 -3.11
N LYS A 94 6.70 5.90 -3.89
CA LYS A 94 5.75 5.62 -4.95
C LYS A 94 6.26 6.29 -6.23
N ASN A 95 6.77 5.51 -7.17
CA ASN A 95 7.31 6.00 -8.45
C ASN A 95 8.39 7.09 -8.27
N ASP A 96 9.39 6.83 -7.42
CA ASP A 96 10.48 7.76 -7.08
C ASP A 96 10.05 9.01 -6.28
N GLU A 97 8.78 9.08 -5.85
CA GLU A 97 8.27 10.12 -4.97
C GLU A 97 8.06 9.59 -3.55
N ILE A 98 8.51 10.36 -2.55
CA ILE A 98 8.23 10.07 -1.15
C ILE A 98 6.84 10.61 -0.81
N VAL A 99 5.91 9.69 -0.53
CA VAL A 99 4.53 10.01 -0.19
C VAL A 99 4.18 9.50 1.21
N PRO A 100 3.22 10.12 1.92
CA PRO A 100 2.76 9.59 3.20
C PRO A 100 2.17 8.18 3.09
N ASP A 101 2.36 7.37 4.13
CA ASP A 101 1.74 6.05 4.27
C ASP A 101 1.01 5.91 5.61
N ILE A 102 1.71 5.61 6.71
CA ILE A 102 1.14 5.74 8.07
C ILE A 102 0.99 7.23 8.46
N ALA A 103 1.87 8.09 7.97
CA ALA A 103 1.78 9.52 8.23
C ALA A 103 0.56 10.15 7.55
N THR A 104 -0.08 11.11 8.23
CA THR A 104 -1.15 11.96 7.69
C THR A 104 -0.71 13.40 7.50
N GLY A 105 0.41 13.80 8.11
CA GLY A 105 0.98 15.14 7.96
C GLY A 105 2.41 15.23 8.48
N LEU A 106 3.14 16.21 7.94
CA LEU A 106 4.51 16.53 8.32
C LEU A 106 4.64 18.05 8.49
N THR A 107 5.24 18.49 9.60
CA THR A 107 5.60 19.89 9.84
C THR A 107 7.08 19.96 10.16
N VAL A 108 7.80 20.90 9.53
CA VAL A 108 9.23 21.12 9.72
C VAL A 108 9.42 22.46 10.43
N SER A 109 10.24 22.48 11.49
CA SER A 109 10.58 23.70 12.22
C SER A 109 11.38 24.68 11.37
N GLU A 110 11.40 25.96 11.78
CA GLU A 110 12.11 27.03 11.05
C GLU A 110 13.62 26.77 10.94
N ASP A 111 14.23 26.20 11.98
CA ASP A 111 15.64 25.78 12.00
C ASP A 111 15.93 24.53 11.17
N LYS A 112 14.89 23.88 10.63
CA LYS A 112 14.94 22.64 9.82
C LYS A 112 15.51 21.43 10.56
N LEU A 113 15.52 21.47 11.89
CA LEU A 113 16.03 20.39 12.73
C LEU A 113 14.91 19.47 13.23
N THR A 114 13.69 19.97 13.40
CA THR A 114 12.59 19.20 13.98
C THR A 114 11.53 18.88 12.92
N TYR A 115 11.22 17.59 12.80
CA TYR A 115 10.22 17.03 11.90
C TYR A 115 9.10 16.41 12.75
N THR A 116 7.96 17.06 12.81
CA THR A 116 6.77 16.57 13.53
C THR A 116 5.85 15.83 12.57
N VAL A 117 5.65 14.55 12.83
CA VAL A 117 4.84 13.66 11.99
C VAL A 117 3.55 13.30 12.73
N LYS A 118 2.41 13.55 12.08
CA LYS A 118 1.10 13.04 12.52
C LYS A 118 0.86 11.68 11.92
N ILE A 119 0.31 10.77 12.70
CA ILE A 119 0.06 9.36 12.36
C ILE A 119 -1.45 9.14 12.26
N ARG A 120 -1.87 8.32 11.30
CA ARG A 120 -3.28 7.92 11.15
C ARG A 120 -3.74 7.08 12.34
N THR A 121 -4.95 7.31 12.81
CA THR A 121 -5.52 6.63 14.00
C THR A 121 -6.30 5.35 13.68
N ASP A 122 -6.44 5.04 12.38
CA ASP A 122 -7.11 3.84 11.86
C ASP A 122 -6.11 2.76 11.38
N ALA A 123 -4.80 2.97 11.61
CA ALA A 123 -3.80 1.94 11.36
C ALA A 123 -3.90 0.85 12.45
N ILE A 124 -3.95 -0.40 12.01
CA ILE A 124 -4.10 -1.56 12.88
C ILE A 124 -3.11 -2.63 12.44
N PHE A 125 -2.42 -3.25 13.38
CA PHE A 125 -1.57 -4.41 13.13
C PHE A 125 -2.40 -5.64 12.73
N HIS A 126 -1.76 -6.64 12.13
CA HIS A 126 -2.44 -7.86 11.67
C HIS A 126 -3.14 -8.67 12.78
N ASP A 127 -2.79 -8.41 14.04
CA ASP A 127 -3.36 -9.00 15.26
C ASP A 127 -4.47 -8.13 15.90
N LEU A 128 -4.93 -7.08 15.20
CA LEU A 128 -5.99 -6.16 15.60
C LEU A 128 -5.61 -5.14 16.67
N VAL A 129 -4.34 -5.05 17.06
CA VAL A 129 -3.86 -3.99 17.96
C VAL A 129 -3.69 -2.68 17.17
N PRO A 130 -4.21 -1.53 17.65
CA PRO A 130 -3.99 -0.24 16.99
C PRO A 130 -2.51 0.14 16.98
N LEU A 131 -2.04 0.72 15.87
CA LEU A 131 -0.72 1.35 15.80
C LEU A 131 -0.78 2.74 16.44
N THR A 132 0.21 3.05 17.27
CA THR A 132 0.33 4.33 17.97
C THR A 132 1.72 4.95 17.81
N ALA A 133 1.87 6.17 18.30
CA ALA A 133 3.18 6.83 18.40
C ALA A 133 4.19 6.03 19.26
N ASP A 134 3.74 5.21 20.22
CA ASP A 134 4.63 4.38 21.04
C ASP A 134 5.35 3.32 20.20
N ASP A 135 4.70 2.77 19.18
CA ASP A 135 5.29 1.79 18.26
C ASP A 135 6.40 2.42 17.41
N VAL A 136 6.19 3.67 16.98
CA VAL A 136 7.17 4.42 16.18
C VAL A 136 8.40 4.78 17.02
N VAL A 137 8.18 5.28 18.25
CA VAL A 137 9.27 5.54 19.21
C VAL A 137 10.03 4.27 19.51
N PHE A 138 9.34 3.19 19.87
CA PHE A 138 9.95 1.91 20.13
C PHE A 138 10.79 1.41 18.96
N THR A 139 10.27 1.48 17.73
CA THR A 139 10.98 1.03 16.52
C THR A 139 12.30 1.78 16.33
N VAL A 140 12.26 3.10 16.48
CA VAL A 140 13.42 3.98 16.26
C VAL A 140 14.47 3.80 17.35
N GLU A 141 14.07 3.80 18.63
CA GLU A 141 14.98 3.56 19.76
C GLU A 141 15.61 2.17 19.68
N THR A 142 14.83 1.15 19.32
CA THR A 142 15.34 -0.21 19.09
C THR A 142 16.35 -0.22 17.95
N ALA A 143 16.05 0.42 16.82
CA ALA A 143 17.00 0.50 15.70
C ALA A 143 18.29 1.26 16.04
N GLN A 144 18.27 2.15 17.03
CA GLN A 144 19.43 2.90 17.52
C GLN A 144 20.26 2.14 18.55
N ASN A 145 19.81 0.98 19.03
CA ASN A 145 20.58 0.19 19.98
C ASN A 145 21.76 -0.52 19.30
N GLU A 146 22.98 -0.26 19.76
CA GLU A 146 24.20 -0.84 19.18
C GLU A 146 24.24 -2.37 19.23
N THR A 147 23.73 -2.97 20.30
CA THR A 147 23.70 -4.43 20.49
C THR A 147 22.83 -5.13 19.44
N ILE A 148 21.78 -4.45 18.99
CA ILE A 148 20.83 -4.96 17.99
C ILE A 148 21.49 -5.08 16.61
N ARG A 149 22.49 -4.24 16.32
CA ARG A 149 23.15 -4.16 15.02
C ARG A 149 22.14 -3.98 13.87
N SER A 150 21.14 -3.14 14.11
CA SER A 150 20.10 -2.81 13.12
C SER A 150 20.74 -2.34 11.82
N SER A 151 20.17 -2.74 10.69
CA SER A 151 20.60 -2.22 9.40
C SER A 151 20.22 -0.75 9.20
N LEU A 152 19.32 -0.23 10.04
CA LEU A 152 18.93 1.18 10.11
C LEU A 152 19.78 2.00 11.09
N TYR A 153 20.71 1.38 11.83
CA TYR A 153 21.49 2.05 12.87
C TYR A 153 22.17 3.31 12.32
N GLY A 154 22.93 3.20 11.23
CA GLY A 154 23.63 4.35 10.65
C GLY A 154 22.69 5.46 10.15
N THR A 155 21.49 5.11 9.71
CA THR A 155 20.47 6.06 9.22
C THR A 155 19.83 6.84 10.36
N LEU A 156 19.57 6.18 11.49
CA LEU A 156 18.87 6.75 12.64
C LEU A 156 19.81 7.24 13.75
N HIS A 157 21.10 6.93 13.67
CA HIS A 157 22.07 7.32 14.67
C HIS A 157 22.08 8.84 14.88
N GLY A 158 21.95 9.27 16.14
CA GLY A 158 21.94 10.67 16.52
C GLY A 158 20.62 11.42 16.29
N VAL A 159 19.61 10.79 15.67
CA VAL A 159 18.25 11.35 15.57
C VAL A 159 17.55 11.16 16.91
N LYS A 160 17.06 12.23 17.53
CA LYS A 160 16.21 12.09 18.72
C LYS A 160 14.77 11.88 18.28
N ILE A 161 14.03 11.02 18.98
CA ILE A 161 12.60 10.86 18.77
C ILE A 161 11.84 11.09 20.08
N GLU A 162 10.72 11.79 20.00
CA GLU A 162 9.85 12.07 21.14
C GLU A 162 8.39 11.82 20.75
N LYS A 163 7.66 11.12 21.63
CA LYS A 163 6.20 11.08 21.58
C LYS A 163 5.64 12.42 22.04
N LYS A 164 4.83 13.09 21.21
CA LYS A 164 4.09 14.30 21.59
C LYS A 164 2.69 13.98 22.09
N ASP A 165 2.03 13.01 21.45
CA ASP A 165 0.77 12.39 21.86
C ASP A 165 0.64 11.01 21.20
N ASP A 166 -0.48 10.31 21.39
CA ASP A 166 -0.70 8.94 20.88
C ASP A 166 -0.65 8.83 19.34
N SER A 167 -0.78 9.94 18.62
CA SER A 167 -0.81 10.03 17.16
C SER A 167 0.24 10.98 16.58
N THR A 168 1.18 11.48 17.40
CA THR A 168 2.16 12.47 16.97
C THR A 168 3.54 12.15 17.54
N VAL A 169 4.53 12.09 16.65
CA VAL A 169 5.95 11.97 17.01
C VAL A 169 6.74 13.16 16.46
N ALA A 170 7.79 13.55 17.17
CA ALA A 170 8.75 14.54 16.70
C ALA A 170 10.13 13.93 16.60
N PHE A 171 10.77 14.09 15.44
CA PHE A 171 12.16 13.74 15.21
C PHE A 171 13.01 15.01 15.27
N THR A 172 14.10 15.00 16.02
CA THR A 172 15.06 16.11 16.05
C THR A 172 16.41 15.64 15.54
N LEU A 173 16.89 16.28 14.47
CA LEU A 173 18.15 15.99 13.80
C LEU A 173 19.30 16.80 14.41
N GLN A 174 20.52 16.31 14.25
CA GLN A 174 21.74 17.05 14.65
C GLN A 174 22.08 18.18 13.67
N GLN A 175 21.63 18.07 12.42
CA GLN A 175 21.86 19.04 11.36
C GLN A 175 20.67 19.06 10.41
N PRO A 176 20.41 20.19 9.72
CA PRO A 176 19.34 20.27 8.73
C PRO A 176 19.54 19.24 7.61
N PHE A 177 18.52 18.42 7.36
CA PHE A 177 18.54 17.43 6.27
C PHE A 177 17.18 17.32 5.60
N ALA A 178 16.98 18.11 4.53
CA ALA A 178 15.69 18.19 3.84
C ALA A 178 15.14 16.83 3.33
N PRO A 179 15.98 15.87 2.86
CA PRO A 179 15.49 14.56 2.44
C PRO A 179 15.10 13.62 3.59
N PHE A 180 15.13 14.05 4.86
CA PHE A 180 14.85 13.18 6.02
C PHE A 180 13.60 12.30 5.89
N PRO A 181 12.45 12.75 5.33
CA PRO A 181 11.29 11.88 5.13
C PRO A 181 11.56 10.63 4.27
N SER A 182 12.53 10.65 3.36
CA SER A 182 12.91 9.47 2.56
C SER A 182 13.55 8.38 3.41
N LEU A 183 14.13 8.75 4.56
CA LEU A 183 14.74 7.83 5.52
C LEU A 183 13.71 7.17 6.44
N LEU A 184 12.45 7.64 6.43
CA LEU A 184 11.35 7.15 7.27
C LEU A 184 10.41 6.20 6.51
N THR A 185 10.96 5.46 5.55
CA THR A 185 10.24 4.49 4.70
C THR A 185 10.30 3.06 5.23
N PHE A 186 11.02 2.82 6.32
CA PHE A 186 11.07 1.53 7.00
C PHE A 186 9.76 1.23 7.74
N GLY A 187 9.43 -0.05 7.86
CA GLY A 187 8.23 -0.52 8.55
C GLY A 187 8.26 -0.27 10.06
N ILE A 188 7.09 -0.06 10.66
CA ILE A 188 6.93 0.13 12.11
C ILE A 188 6.72 -1.23 12.81
N LEU A 189 7.49 -1.48 13.88
CA LEU A 189 7.39 -2.68 14.70
C LEU A 189 6.28 -2.54 15.76
N PRO A 190 5.50 -3.61 16.01
CA PRO A 190 4.53 -3.65 17.10
C PRO A 190 5.24 -3.73 18.46
N LYS A 191 5.23 -2.65 19.23
CA LYS A 191 5.89 -2.58 20.54
C LYS A 191 5.44 -3.70 21.46
N HIS A 192 4.14 -3.98 21.51
CA HIS A 192 3.54 -4.99 22.39
C HIS A 192 4.05 -6.42 22.16
N ILE A 193 4.63 -6.70 20.99
CA ILE A 193 5.27 -7.99 20.69
C ILE A 193 6.75 -7.94 21.08
N TRP A 194 7.44 -6.90 20.63
CA TRP A 194 8.90 -6.85 20.66
C TRP A 194 9.48 -6.36 21.99
N GLU A 195 8.73 -5.61 22.81
CA GLU A 195 9.20 -5.11 24.10
C GLU A 195 9.50 -6.23 25.12
N THR A 196 8.88 -7.40 24.93
CA THR A 196 9.09 -8.58 25.79
C THR A 196 10.26 -9.44 25.34
N VAL A 197 10.82 -9.18 24.17
CA VAL A 197 11.93 -9.96 23.59
C VAL A 197 13.26 -9.35 24.04
N PRO A 198 14.16 -10.13 24.67
CA PRO A 198 15.48 -9.63 25.03
C PRO A 198 16.24 -9.09 23.82
N ILE A 199 16.96 -7.99 24.01
CA ILE A 199 17.65 -7.25 22.95
C ILE A 199 18.60 -8.17 22.15
N GLU A 200 19.33 -9.03 22.83
CA GLU A 200 20.29 -9.95 22.26
C GLU A 200 19.63 -11.08 21.45
N ALA A 201 18.37 -11.38 21.77
CA ALA A 201 17.59 -12.45 21.14
C ALA A 201 16.73 -11.95 19.97
N MET A 202 16.48 -10.63 19.86
CA MET A 202 15.55 -10.07 18.88
C MET A 202 15.83 -10.51 17.44
N ARG A 203 17.10 -10.60 17.02
CA ARG A 203 17.46 -11.04 15.66
C ARG A 203 17.09 -12.49 15.35
N PHE A 204 17.02 -13.33 16.37
CA PHE A 204 16.77 -14.77 16.25
C PHE A 204 15.37 -15.16 16.73
N ALA A 205 14.56 -14.18 17.14
CA ALA A 205 13.21 -14.42 17.61
C ALA A 205 12.35 -15.09 16.54
N GLU A 206 11.50 -16.03 16.96
CA GLU A 206 10.59 -16.74 16.04
C GLU A 206 9.63 -15.79 15.32
N ALA A 207 9.31 -14.65 15.93
CA ALA A 207 8.49 -13.59 15.36
C ALA A 207 9.07 -13.01 14.05
N ASN A 208 10.37 -13.15 13.80
CA ASN A 208 10.97 -12.71 12.53
C ASN A 208 10.64 -13.61 11.34
N ILE A 209 10.20 -14.86 11.57
CA ILE A 209 10.09 -15.87 10.50
C ILE A 209 8.71 -16.52 10.51
N LYS A 210 8.23 -16.95 11.68
CA LYS A 210 7.00 -17.73 11.78
C LYS A 210 5.76 -16.84 11.89
N THR A 211 5.85 -15.76 12.65
CA THR A 211 4.72 -14.90 12.99
C THR A 211 5.06 -13.41 12.92
N PRO A 212 5.62 -12.90 11.81
CA PRO A 212 5.79 -11.47 11.65
C PRO A 212 4.42 -10.79 11.58
N ILE A 213 4.23 -9.80 12.43
CA ILE A 213 3.02 -8.98 12.53
C ILE A 213 3.41 -7.56 12.16
N GLY A 214 2.74 -7.01 11.15
CA GLY A 214 2.91 -5.63 10.72
C GLY A 214 1.57 -4.99 10.41
N THR A 215 1.60 -3.87 9.70
CA THR A 215 0.43 -3.07 9.29
C THR A 215 0.15 -3.14 7.78
N GLY A 216 1.02 -3.83 7.04
CA GLY A 216 1.00 -3.96 5.59
C GLY A 216 -0.23 -4.68 5.03
N PRO A 217 -0.45 -4.59 3.71
CA PRO A 217 -1.62 -5.19 3.05
C PRO A 217 -1.60 -6.73 3.04
N PHE A 218 -0.46 -7.36 3.31
CA PHE A 218 -0.32 -8.81 3.34
C PHE A 218 0.13 -9.28 4.72
N LYS A 219 -0.26 -10.52 5.09
CA LYS A 219 0.17 -11.18 6.32
C LYS A 219 0.52 -12.63 6.04
N ILE A 220 1.44 -13.23 6.79
CA ILE A 220 1.79 -14.63 6.56
C ILE A 220 0.61 -15.52 6.96
N LYS A 221 0.07 -16.27 5.99
CA LYS A 221 -0.97 -17.28 6.22
C LYS A 221 -0.38 -18.63 6.58
N ARG A 222 0.71 -19.02 5.91
CA ARG A 222 1.44 -20.26 6.18
C ARG A 222 2.83 -20.22 5.57
N PHE A 223 3.69 -21.11 6.03
CA PHE A 223 5.00 -21.37 5.44
C PHE A 223 5.25 -22.86 5.30
N LYS A 224 6.21 -23.23 4.46
CA LYS A 224 6.72 -24.60 4.34
C LYS A 224 8.22 -24.60 4.55
N THR A 225 8.72 -25.61 5.24
CA THR A 225 10.15 -25.83 5.47
C THR A 225 10.65 -27.07 4.70
N ASN A 226 11.97 -27.16 4.54
CA ASN A 226 12.63 -28.41 4.16
C ASN A 226 12.91 -29.30 5.38
N SER A 227 13.55 -30.46 5.16
CA SER A 227 13.94 -31.40 6.23
C SER A 227 14.92 -30.82 7.26
N LEU A 228 15.59 -29.71 6.93
CA LEU A 228 16.53 -29.00 7.80
C LEU A 228 15.88 -27.82 8.54
N GLY A 229 14.56 -27.64 8.41
CA GLY A 229 13.83 -26.52 9.03
C GLY A 229 13.95 -25.17 8.31
N ILE A 230 14.61 -25.12 7.15
CA ILE A 230 14.78 -23.89 6.37
C ILE A 230 13.50 -23.60 5.58
N ILE A 231 13.05 -22.35 5.61
CA ILE A 231 11.86 -21.89 4.87
C ILE A 231 12.08 -22.04 3.36
N LYS A 232 11.14 -22.73 2.70
CA LYS A 232 11.08 -22.90 1.25
C LYS A 232 10.03 -22.01 0.57
N SER A 233 8.95 -21.66 1.27
CA SER A 233 7.89 -20.84 0.69
C SER A 233 7.02 -20.20 1.76
N TYR A 234 6.57 -18.98 1.52
CA TYR A 234 5.45 -18.36 2.23
C TYR A 234 4.18 -18.34 1.36
N THR A 235 3.03 -18.41 2.02
CA THR A 235 1.75 -17.98 1.46
C THR A 235 1.29 -16.80 2.30
N LEU A 236 1.05 -15.67 1.65
CA LEU A 236 0.49 -14.47 2.24
C LEU A 236 -1.05 -14.42 2.05
#